data_AF-A0A7C6FWB1-F1
#
_entry.id   AF-A0A7C6FWB1-F1
#
_cell.length_a   1.000
_cell.length_b   1.000
_cell.length_c   1.000
_cell.angle_alpha   90.00
_cell.angle_beta   90.00
_cell.angle_gamma   90.00
#
_symmetry.space_group_name_H-M   'P 1'
#
loop_
_entity.id
_entity.type
_entity.pdbx_description
1 polymer ?
#
loop_
_entity_poly.entity_id
_entity_poly.type
_entity_poly.pdbx_seq_one_letter_code
_entity_poly.pdbx_strand_id
1 'polypeptide(L)'
;MNNEKKLFLKALQSKFDEDPKENHTDFYCYGGWKQSPRKKEFDEYAKKVEKERGIPFYNPDIGVPLGQRKLMAYKVSGTDTYVEGDDLHFCNNAAIQQLSDDIKRTIIVGMDTAHSVLEKRLGVEVTPETINEYMETINHALPGGAVVQEHMVEVHPGLVGDCYAKLFTGDDTLADELDSRFLIDINKEFPEEQAQMLKEYIGKKTYQISRVPSMVVRVCDGGTVSRWSAMQIGMSFIAAYKLCAGEAAIADFSYAAKHADVIEMGSILPARRARGPNEPGGISFGVMADMIQTSRISDDPAKISLEVIGAAATIYDQIWLGSYMSGGVGFTQYATAAYTDDILDDFVYYGKEYVDGKYGICGTKASTEVVHDIAAEVTMYGMEQYEYPALLEDHFGGSQRAAVVSAAAGCSVAFATGNSNAGINGWYLSQILHKETHSRLGFYGYDLQDQCGASNSLSIRSDEGLIHELRGPNYPNYAMNVGHQPEYAGIAQAPHAARGDAFCVNPLIKVAFADKDLAFDFTRPRKAIAKGALREFVPGGERDLIIPVK
;
A
#
# COMPACT_ATOMS: atom_id res chain seq x y z
N MET A 1 -18.16 -26.29 11.81
CA MET A 1 -17.27 -25.55 12.74
C MET A 1 -17.92 -25.47 14.11
N ASN A 2 -17.15 -25.63 15.19
CA ASN A 2 -17.60 -25.20 16.52
C ASN A 2 -17.76 -23.68 16.51
N ASN A 3 -18.87 -23.15 17.04
CA ASN A 3 -19.16 -21.73 17.24
C ASN A 3 -18.14 -20.96 18.13
N GLU A 4 -16.98 -21.53 18.46
CA GLU A 4 -16.10 -21.08 19.55
C GLU A 4 -14.86 -20.26 19.12
N LYS A 5 -14.59 -19.98 17.84
CA LYS A 5 -13.39 -19.20 17.46
C LYS A 5 -13.59 -18.21 16.32
N LYS A 6 -14.67 -17.43 16.33
CA LYS A 6 -14.74 -16.23 15.47
C LYS A 6 -13.63 -15.26 15.89
N LEU A 7 -12.80 -14.80 14.95
CA LEU A 7 -11.61 -14.00 15.29
C LEU A 7 -11.97 -12.63 15.88
N PHE A 8 -13.09 -12.06 15.43
CA PHE A 8 -13.56 -10.74 15.85
C PHE A 8 -14.18 -10.68 17.25
N LEU A 9 -14.54 -11.80 17.87
CA LEU A 9 -15.26 -11.79 19.16
C LEU A 9 -14.48 -11.09 20.27
N LYS A 10 -13.15 -11.28 20.32
CA LYS A 10 -12.29 -10.59 21.31
C LYS A 10 -12.34 -9.08 21.13
N ALA A 11 -12.40 -8.59 19.88
CA ALA A 11 -12.51 -7.17 19.60
C ALA A 11 -13.87 -6.63 20.06
N LEU A 12 -14.97 -7.28 19.69
CA LEU A 12 -16.32 -6.86 20.09
C LEU A 12 -16.51 -6.85 21.62
N GLN A 13 -16.04 -7.89 22.31
CA GLN A 13 -16.09 -7.98 23.78
C GLN A 13 -15.24 -6.91 24.49
N SER A 14 -14.24 -6.35 23.81
CA SER A 14 -13.45 -5.24 24.34
C SER A 14 -14.08 -3.88 24.03
N LYS A 15 -14.91 -3.80 22.97
CA LYS A 15 -15.59 -2.59 22.53
C LYS A 15 -16.87 -2.31 23.31
N PHE A 16 -17.69 -3.32 23.53
CA PHE A 16 -19.03 -3.20 24.12
C PHE A 16 -19.08 -3.85 25.50
N ASP A 17 -19.96 -3.36 26.36
CA ASP A 17 -20.10 -3.92 27.71
C ASP A 17 -21.06 -5.13 27.70
N GLU A 18 -21.92 -5.18 26.68
CA GLU A 18 -22.88 -6.22 26.39
C GLU A 18 -22.25 -7.45 25.71
N ASP A 19 -22.96 -8.58 25.77
CA ASP A 19 -22.62 -9.73 24.94
C ASP A 19 -22.77 -9.34 23.46
N PRO A 20 -21.84 -9.74 22.55
CA PRO A 20 -21.92 -9.39 21.13
C PRO A 20 -23.22 -9.79 20.41
N LYS A 21 -24.04 -10.68 21.00
CA LYS A 21 -25.35 -11.12 20.49
C LYS A 21 -26.53 -10.33 21.05
N GLU A 22 -26.32 -9.49 22.05
CA GLU A 22 -27.38 -8.67 22.63
C GLU A 22 -27.91 -7.67 21.60
N ASN A 23 -29.23 -7.53 21.51
CA ASN A 23 -29.89 -6.72 20.48
C ASN A 23 -30.38 -5.36 20.99
N HIS A 24 -30.07 -5.02 22.24
CA HIS A 24 -30.35 -3.73 22.85
C HIS A 24 -29.11 -3.18 23.54
N THR A 25 -28.94 -1.86 23.52
CA THR A 25 -27.91 -1.15 24.28
C THR A 25 -28.45 0.23 24.68
N ASP A 26 -27.75 0.90 25.58
CA ASP A 26 -28.07 2.26 26.01
C ASP A 26 -27.39 3.31 25.13
N PHE A 27 -28.14 4.34 24.74
CA PHE A 27 -27.67 5.51 24.01
C PHE A 27 -27.89 6.78 24.83
N TYR A 28 -27.24 7.87 24.42
CA TYR A 28 -27.37 9.22 25.00
C TYR A 28 -26.90 9.34 26.46
N CYS A 29 -26.26 8.30 27.01
CA CYS A 29 -25.78 8.22 28.38
C CYS A 29 -24.25 8.42 28.53
N TYR A 30 -23.52 8.51 27.42
CA TYR A 30 -22.05 8.59 27.41
C TYR A 30 -21.46 9.99 27.62
N GLY A 31 -22.29 11.03 27.74
CA GLY A 31 -21.79 12.41 27.91
C GLY A 31 -21.16 13.03 26.65
N GLY A 32 -21.51 12.53 25.45
CA GLY A 32 -21.05 13.08 24.18
C GLY A 32 -19.57 12.83 23.93
N TRP A 33 -18.86 13.81 23.38
CA TRP A 33 -17.42 13.73 23.09
C TRP A 33 -16.56 13.52 24.35
N LYS A 34 -17.07 13.85 25.54
CA LYS A 34 -16.34 13.74 26.82
C LYS A 34 -16.01 12.31 27.22
N GLN A 35 -16.68 11.31 26.63
CA GLN A 35 -16.30 9.91 26.80
C GLN A 35 -14.90 9.59 26.24
N SER A 36 -14.50 10.28 25.17
CA SER A 36 -13.29 9.98 24.41
C SER A 36 -12.08 10.76 24.93
N PRO A 37 -11.01 10.08 25.38
CA PRO A 37 -9.71 10.69 25.62
C PRO A 37 -9.22 11.54 24.44
N ARG A 38 -9.36 11.05 23.20
CA ARG A 38 -8.83 11.76 22.03
C ARG A 38 -9.61 13.04 21.71
N LYS A 39 -10.94 13.02 21.78
CA LYS A 39 -11.75 14.23 21.59
C LYS A 39 -11.50 15.27 22.69
N LYS A 40 -11.20 14.82 23.92
CA LYS A 40 -10.77 15.71 25.02
C LYS A 40 -9.44 16.38 24.73
N GLU A 41 -8.45 15.63 24.27
CA GLU A 41 -7.17 16.21 23.81
C GLU A 41 -7.39 17.25 22.70
N PHE A 42 -8.26 16.96 21.73
CA PHE A 42 -8.54 17.88 20.62
C PHE A 42 -9.16 19.21 21.08
N ASP A 43 -10.16 19.17 21.96
CA ASP A 43 -10.77 20.37 22.53
C ASP A 43 -9.77 21.20 23.36
N GLU A 44 -8.94 20.55 24.18
CA GLU A 44 -7.90 21.22 24.97
C GLU A 44 -6.85 21.89 24.09
N TYR A 45 -6.39 21.21 23.04
CA TYR A 45 -5.42 21.77 22.10
C TYR A 45 -6.05 22.90 21.27
N ALA A 46 -7.31 22.75 20.88
CA ALA A 46 -8.00 23.75 20.08
C ALA A 46 -8.12 25.10 20.81
N LYS A 47 -8.42 25.08 22.11
CA LYS A 47 -8.47 26.28 22.96
C LYS A 47 -7.14 27.02 23.02
N LYS A 48 -6.01 26.30 23.02
CA LYS A 48 -4.66 26.91 22.97
C LYS A 48 -4.46 27.63 21.64
N VAL A 49 -4.74 26.94 20.53
CA VAL A 49 -4.60 27.48 19.17
C VAL A 49 -5.51 28.69 18.94
N GLU A 50 -6.77 28.61 19.37
CA GLU A 50 -7.73 29.72 19.27
C GLU A 50 -7.24 30.95 20.04
N LYS A 51 -6.72 30.76 21.26
CA LYS A 51 -6.15 31.85 22.07
C LYS A 51 -4.92 32.48 21.41
N GLU A 52 -4.05 31.68 20.82
CA GLU A 52 -2.81 32.16 20.18
C GLU A 52 -3.09 32.96 18.90
N ARG A 53 -4.03 32.52 18.08
CA ARG A 53 -4.28 33.11 16.75
C ARG A 53 -5.47 34.06 16.67
N GLY A 54 -6.37 34.04 17.65
CA GLY A 54 -7.58 34.87 17.71
C GLY A 54 -8.68 34.51 16.71
N ILE A 55 -8.71 33.27 16.21
CA ILE A 55 -9.70 32.78 15.22
C ILE A 55 -10.34 31.50 15.74
N PRO A 56 -11.69 31.38 15.77
CA PRO A 56 -12.38 30.17 16.16
C PRO A 56 -11.80 28.92 15.51
N PHE A 57 -11.69 27.84 16.26
CA PHE A 57 -11.10 26.59 15.79
C PHE A 57 -12.00 25.39 16.07
N TYR A 58 -11.44 24.17 16.15
CA TYR A 58 -12.21 22.97 16.49
C TYR A 58 -13.07 23.22 17.74
N ASN A 59 -14.38 23.02 17.59
CA ASN A 59 -15.36 23.26 18.62
C ASN A 59 -16.42 22.14 18.57
N PRO A 60 -16.51 21.30 19.63
CA PRO A 60 -17.43 20.17 19.65
C PRO A 60 -18.93 20.57 19.75
N ASP A 61 -19.23 21.86 19.96
CA ASP A 61 -20.61 22.38 20.01
C ASP A 61 -21.14 22.79 18.63
N ILE A 62 -20.31 22.75 17.58
CA ILE A 62 -20.71 23.09 16.21
C ILE A 62 -21.23 21.84 15.48
N GLY A 63 -22.40 21.95 14.85
CA GLY A 63 -23.01 20.86 14.09
C GLY A 63 -23.79 19.90 14.99
N VAL A 64 -23.53 18.60 14.85
CA VAL A 64 -24.18 17.55 15.67
C VAL A 64 -23.26 17.11 16.81
N PRO A 65 -23.79 16.95 18.04
CA PRO A 65 -22.96 16.60 19.19
C PRO A 65 -22.53 15.12 19.10
N LEU A 66 -21.25 14.89 18.78
CA LEU A 66 -20.70 13.53 18.68
C LEU A 66 -20.76 12.78 20.01
N GLY A 67 -20.78 11.44 19.95
CA GLY A 67 -20.75 10.57 21.12
C GLY A 67 -22.11 10.35 21.80
N GLN A 68 -23.20 10.41 21.02
CA GLN A 68 -24.51 9.93 21.50
C GLN A 68 -24.57 8.40 21.63
N ARG A 69 -23.70 7.70 20.90
CA ARG A 69 -23.40 6.27 21.07
C ARG A 69 -21.96 6.11 21.56
N LYS A 70 -21.58 4.88 21.90
CA LYS A 70 -20.20 4.54 22.26
C LYS A 70 -19.25 4.93 21.12
N LEU A 71 -18.22 5.71 21.44
CA LEU A 71 -17.10 5.99 20.52
C LEU A 71 -16.09 4.86 20.65
N MET A 72 -16.04 4.00 19.64
CA MET A 72 -15.37 2.70 19.71
C MET A 72 -13.85 2.82 19.57
N ALA A 73 -13.14 1.97 20.31
CA ALA A 73 -11.75 1.62 19.99
C ALA A 73 -11.74 0.51 18.93
N TYR A 74 -10.68 0.46 18.13
CA TYR A 74 -10.47 -0.50 17.06
C TYR A 74 -9.20 -1.28 17.34
N LYS A 75 -9.30 -2.60 17.32
CA LYS A 75 -8.13 -3.47 17.33
C LYS A 75 -7.50 -3.43 15.96
N VAL A 76 -6.23 -3.10 15.81
CA VAL A 76 -5.56 -3.26 14.52
C VAL A 76 -5.35 -4.75 14.26
N SER A 77 -5.91 -5.30 13.18
CA SER A 77 -5.92 -6.75 12.93
C SER A 77 -4.51 -7.34 12.91
N GLY A 78 -4.39 -8.57 13.42
CA GLY A 78 -3.08 -9.24 13.56
C GLY A 78 -2.17 -8.65 14.65
N THR A 79 -2.66 -7.74 15.48
CA THR A 79 -1.96 -7.17 16.64
C THR A 79 -2.82 -7.27 17.91
N ASP A 80 -2.30 -6.87 19.07
CA ASP A 80 -3.11 -6.67 20.30
C ASP A 80 -3.34 -5.18 20.60
N THR A 81 -3.14 -4.30 19.62
CA THR A 81 -3.23 -2.84 19.79
C THR A 81 -4.67 -2.37 19.57
N TYR A 82 -5.23 -1.68 20.57
CA TYR A 82 -6.53 -1.01 20.50
C TYR A 82 -6.35 0.50 20.55
N VAL A 83 -6.96 1.23 19.61
CA VAL A 83 -6.87 2.70 19.51
C VAL A 83 -8.21 3.30 19.09
N GLU A 84 -8.48 4.55 19.44
CA GLU A 84 -9.62 5.26 18.87
C GLU A 84 -9.41 5.47 17.36
N GLY A 85 -10.49 5.47 16.57
CA GLY A 85 -10.39 5.61 15.10
C GLY A 85 -9.68 6.88 14.64
N ASP A 86 -9.65 7.92 15.48
CA ASP A 86 -8.88 9.15 15.27
C ASP A 86 -7.37 8.91 15.09
N ASP A 87 -6.80 7.91 15.76
CA ASP A 87 -5.37 7.57 15.69
C ASP A 87 -5.01 6.77 14.42
N LEU A 88 -6.04 6.29 13.72
CA LEU A 88 -5.91 5.61 12.42
C LEU A 88 -6.16 6.57 11.24
N HIS A 89 -6.48 7.84 11.51
CA HIS A 89 -6.54 8.87 10.47
C HIS A 89 -5.12 9.18 9.98
N PHE A 90 -4.88 9.17 8.67
CA PHE A 90 -3.54 9.38 8.10
C PHE A 90 -2.82 10.64 8.63
N CYS A 91 -3.51 11.79 8.80
CA CYS A 91 -2.93 13.00 9.41
C CYS A 91 -2.40 12.80 10.85
N ASN A 92 -2.96 11.87 11.61
CA ASN A 92 -2.58 11.59 13.01
C ASN A 92 -1.65 10.38 13.14
N ASN A 93 -1.30 9.72 12.02
CA ASN A 93 -0.55 8.48 12.01
C ASN A 93 0.70 8.62 11.12
N ALA A 94 1.86 8.80 11.76
CA ALA A 94 3.13 8.98 11.05
C ALA A 94 3.54 7.76 10.22
N ALA A 95 3.15 6.54 10.61
CA ALA A 95 3.47 5.33 9.86
C ALA A 95 2.71 5.28 8.52
N ILE A 96 1.42 5.68 8.51
CA ILE A 96 0.64 5.76 7.27
C ILE A 96 1.25 6.81 6.32
N GLN A 97 1.69 7.95 6.84
CA GLN A 97 2.35 8.97 6.04
C GLN A 97 3.68 8.45 5.46
N GLN A 98 4.50 7.79 6.28
CA GLN A 98 5.78 7.25 5.83
C GLN A 98 5.61 6.11 4.82
N LEU A 99 4.57 5.27 4.93
CA LEU A 99 4.23 4.29 3.89
C LEU A 99 4.02 4.97 2.53
N SER A 100 3.26 6.06 2.50
CA SER A 100 3.06 6.83 1.27
C SER A 100 4.36 7.48 0.78
N ASP A 101 5.18 8.03 1.68
CA ASP A 101 6.44 8.68 1.31
C ASP A 101 7.45 7.68 0.75
N ASP A 102 7.62 6.52 1.39
CA ASP A 102 8.54 5.44 0.96
C ASP A 102 8.16 4.87 -0.41
N ILE A 103 6.86 4.74 -0.70
CA ILE A 103 6.37 4.38 -2.04
C ILE A 103 6.69 5.51 -3.02
N LYS A 104 6.26 6.74 -2.70
CA LYS A 104 6.35 7.89 -3.60
C LYS A 104 7.79 8.20 -3.99
N ARG A 105 8.72 8.17 -3.04
CA ARG A 105 10.14 8.54 -3.18
C ARG A 105 11.02 7.47 -3.81
N THR A 106 10.46 6.31 -4.16
CA THR A 106 11.20 5.19 -4.74
C THR A 106 11.12 5.22 -6.27
N ILE A 107 12.25 4.97 -6.94
CA ILE A 107 12.31 4.75 -8.38
C ILE A 107 13.36 3.68 -8.70
N ILE A 108 13.08 2.84 -9.69
CA ILE A 108 14.02 1.82 -10.18
C ILE A 108 14.55 2.26 -11.54
N VAL A 109 15.86 2.14 -11.75
CA VAL A 109 16.53 2.51 -12.99
C VAL A 109 17.47 1.39 -13.43
N GLY A 110 17.28 0.86 -14.64
CA GLY A 110 18.20 -0.12 -15.22
C GLY A 110 19.58 0.49 -15.50
N MET A 111 20.63 -0.26 -15.20
CA MET A 111 22.02 0.19 -15.38
C MET A 111 22.62 -0.28 -16.71
N ASP A 112 22.09 -1.36 -17.30
CA ASP A 112 22.63 -1.99 -18.51
C ASP A 112 22.76 -1.05 -19.72
N THR A 113 21.79 -0.16 -19.95
CA THR A 113 21.90 0.82 -21.04
C THR A 113 22.99 1.84 -20.79
N ALA A 114 23.13 2.33 -19.55
CA ALA A 114 24.21 3.22 -19.16
C ALA A 114 25.59 2.54 -19.31
N HIS A 115 25.70 1.28 -18.87
CA HIS A 115 26.91 0.47 -19.08
C HIS A 115 27.21 0.27 -20.56
N SER A 116 26.20 0.00 -21.39
CA SER A 116 26.39 -0.12 -22.84
C SER A 116 26.83 1.20 -23.49
N VAL A 117 26.44 2.36 -22.95
CA VAL A 117 26.94 3.67 -23.43
C VAL A 117 28.42 3.82 -23.08
N LEU A 118 28.81 3.48 -21.85
CA LEU A 118 30.22 3.48 -21.42
C LEU A 118 31.07 2.60 -22.34
N GLU A 119 30.71 1.33 -22.51
CA GLU A 119 31.52 0.36 -23.25
C GLU A 119 31.55 0.65 -24.75
N LYS A 120 30.38 0.89 -25.37
CA LYS A 120 30.28 0.98 -26.83
C LYS A 120 30.54 2.37 -27.38
N ARG A 121 30.09 3.42 -26.69
CA ARG A 121 30.20 4.81 -27.18
C ARG A 121 31.47 5.47 -26.68
N LEU A 122 31.87 5.18 -25.44
CA LEU A 122 33.00 5.85 -24.79
C LEU A 122 34.25 4.97 -24.69
N GLY A 123 34.12 3.65 -24.91
CA GLY A 123 35.25 2.71 -24.79
C GLY A 123 35.75 2.58 -23.35
N VAL A 124 34.87 2.83 -22.36
CA VAL A 124 35.16 2.75 -20.93
C VAL A 124 34.69 1.39 -20.42
N GLU A 125 35.57 0.67 -19.74
CA GLU A 125 35.26 -0.63 -19.15
C GLU A 125 34.36 -0.50 -17.92
N VAL A 126 33.45 -1.45 -17.75
CA VAL A 126 32.59 -1.58 -16.57
C VAL A 126 32.93 -2.89 -15.86
N THR A 127 33.34 -2.80 -14.60
CA THR A 127 33.67 -3.95 -13.75
C THR A 127 32.90 -3.85 -12.42
N PRO A 128 32.84 -4.92 -11.61
CA PRO A 128 32.28 -4.84 -10.27
C PRO A 128 32.94 -3.76 -9.39
N GLU A 129 34.26 -3.54 -9.54
CA GLU A 129 34.98 -2.45 -8.86
C GLU A 129 34.48 -1.07 -9.30
N THR A 130 34.29 -0.83 -10.62
CA THR A 130 33.78 0.48 -11.09
C THR A 130 32.32 0.69 -10.72
N ILE A 131 31.52 -0.38 -10.65
CA ILE A 131 30.14 -0.33 -10.14
C ILE A 131 30.15 0.05 -8.65
N ASN A 132 31.03 -0.53 -7.84
CA ASN A 132 31.16 -0.17 -6.43
C ASN A 132 31.60 1.29 -6.24
N GLU A 133 32.56 1.79 -7.03
CA GLU A 133 32.95 3.21 -7.03
C GLU A 133 31.78 4.14 -7.42
N TYR A 134 31.01 3.73 -8.43
CA TYR A 134 29.78 4.44 -8.79
C TYR A 134 28.76 4.43 -7.65
N MET A 135 28.57 3.30 -6.96
CA MET A 135 27.59 3.18 -5.87
C MET A 135 27.99 4.01 -4.64
N GLU A 136 29.27 4.16 -4.35
CA GLU A 136 29.76 5.14 -3.35
C GLU A 136 29.43 6.58 -3.80
N THR A 137 29.71 6.90 -5.06
CA THR A 137 29.52 8.24 -5.62
C THR A 137 28.04 8.66 -5.61
N ILE A 138 27.12 7.78 -6.03
CA ILE A 138 25.69 8.08 -6.05
C ILE A 138 25.11 8.18 -4.64
N ASN A 139 25.63 7.46 -3.65
CA ASN A 139 25.15 7.60 -2.27
C ASN A 139 25.59 8.93 -1.62
N HIS A 140 26.66 9.57 -2.10
CA HIS A 140 26.98 10.97 -1.78
C HIS A 140 26.13 11.96 -2.58
N ALA A 141 25.97 11.72 -3.88
CA ALA A 141 25.28 12.67 -4.76
C ALA A 141 23.76 12.67 -4.59
N LEU A 142 23.12 11.51 -4.42
CA LEU A 142 21.65 11.38 -4.39
C LEU A 142 20.97 12.21 -3.28
N PRO A 143 21.52 12.30 -2.05
CA PRO A 143 20.99 13.19 -1.02
C PRO A 143 21.20 14.69 -1.28
N GLY A 144 21.99 15.06 -2.29
CA GLY A 144 22.27 16.46 -2.66
C GLY A 144 23.71 16.91 -2.38
N GLY A 145 24.68 15.99 -2.38
CA GLY A 145 26.11 16.30 -2.35
C GLY A 145 26.68 16.59 -3.74
N ALA A 146 27.65 17.50 -3.84
CA ALA A 146 28.27 17.88 -5.10
C ALA A 146 29.49 16.99 -5.43
N VAL A 147 29.71 16.67 -6.70
CA VAL A 147 30.79 15.76 -7.16
C VAL A 147 31.70 16.34 -8.26
N VAL A 148 31.38 17.50 -8.83
CA VAL A 148 32.12 18.06 -9.98
C VAL A 148 32.42 19.53 -9.84
N GLN A 149 31.39 20.36 -9.65
CA GLN A 149 31.55 21.81 -9.65
C GLN A 149 32.10 22.31 -8.31
N GLU A 150 33.02 23.27 -8.37
CA GLU A 150 33.50 24.03 -7.21
C GLU A 150 32.41 25.02 -6.71
N HIS A 151 32.48 25.40 -5.43
CA HIS A 151 31.61 26.39 -4.79
C HIS A 151 30.10 26.03 -4.85
N MET A 152 29.79 24.74 -4.81
CA MET A 152 28.41 24.27 -4.70
C MET A 152 27.89 24.40 -3.27
N VAL A 153 26.58 24.59 -3.15
CA VAL A 153 25.85 24.45 -1.89
C VAL A 153 25.18 23.09 -1.86
N GLU A 154 25.11 22.50 -0.68
CA GLU A 154 24.68 21.11 -0.49
C GLU A 154 23.52 21.03 0.49
N VAL A 155 22.81 19.90 0.46
CA VAL A 155 21.71 19.62 1.41
C VAL A 155 22.28 19.09 2.71
N HIS A 156 21.78 19.58 3.85
CA HIS A 156 22.25 19.13 5.16
C HIS A 156 21.97 17.63 5.36
N PRO A 157 22.98 16.75 5.57
CA PRO A 157 22.79 15.30 5.63
C PRO A 157 21.78 14.83 6.69
N GLY A 158 21.72 15.50 7.84
CA GLY A 158 20.74 15.23 8.89
C GLY A 158 19.26 15.45 8.51
N LEU A 159 18.96 16.12 7.39
CA LEU A 159 17.59 16.28 6.88
C LEU A 159 17.21 15.24 5.81
N VAL A 160 18.20 14.53 5.27
CA VAL A 160 18.06 13.61 4.13
C VAL A 160 18.67 12.24 4.43
N GLY A 161 18.76 11.88 5.72
CA GLY A 161 19.36 10.63 6.18
C GLY A 161 18.61 9.37 5.74
N ASP A 162 17.38 9.51 5.24
CA ASP A 162 16.59 8.43 4.65
C ASP A 162 16.83 8.25 3.13
N CYS A 163 17.65 9.10 2.51
CA CYS A 163 17.96 9.07 1.09
C CYS A 163 19.19 8.20 0.81
N TYR A 164 19.07 7.26 -0.13
CA TYR A 164 20.15 6.38 -0.54
C TYR A 164 19.84 5.66 -1.86
N ALA A 165 20.86 5.05 -2.46
CA ALA A 165 20.74 4.17 -3.60
C ALA A 165 21.28 2.77 -3.27
N LYS A 166 20.53 1.75 -3.68
CA LYS A 166 20.96 0.35 -3.70
C LYS A 166 20.86 -0.23 -5.10
N LEU A 167 21.35 -1.44 -5.30
CA LEU A 167 21.18 -2.18 -6.53
C LEU A 167 20.78 -3.64 -6.26
N PHE A 168 20.31 -4.31 -7.30
CA PHE A 168 20.15 -5.76 -7.34
C PHE A 168 20.39 -6.29 -8.75
N THR A 169 20.72 -7.57 -8.83
CA THR A 169 20.88 -8.31 -10.09
C THR A 169 20.49 -9.77 -9.87
N GLY A 170 20.09 -10.46 -10.95
CA GLY A 170 19.91 -11.91 -10.93
C GLY A 170 21.18 -12.69 -11.29
N ASP A 171 22.29 -12.01 -11.59
CA ASP A 171 23.61 -12.63 -11.76
C ASP A 171 24.33 -12.77 -10.42
N ASP A 172 24.29 -13.97 -9.84
CA ASP A 172 24.95 -14.25 -8.55
C ASP A 172 26.47 -14.01 -8.60
N THR A 173 27.11 -14.18 -9.77
CA THR A 173 28.56 -13.96 -9.90
C THR A 173 28.89 -12.48 -9.75
N LEU A 174 28.08 -11.62 -10.38
CA LEU A 174 28.22 -10.18 -10.22
C LEU A 174 27.85 -9.77 -8.78
N ALA A 175 26.76 -10.30 -8.23
CA ALA A 175 26.31 -9.98 -6.88
C ALA A 175 27.37 -10.28 -5.81
N ASP A 176 28.11 -11.38 -5.95
CA ASP A 176 29.19 -11.78 -5.04
C ASP A 176 30.40 -10.82 -5.04
N GLU A 177 30.60 -10.07 -6.12
CA GLU A 177 31.69 -9.09 -6.26
C GLU A 177 31.28 -7.65 -5.90
N LEU A 178 29.98 -7.40 -5.74
CA LEU A 178 29.46 -6.08 -5.34
C LEU A 178 29.53 -5.88 -3.82
N ASP A 179 29.74 -4.64 -3.41
CA ASP A 179 29.78 -4.30 -2.00
C ASP A 179 28.39 -4.52 -1.37
N SER A 180 28.34 -5.41 -0.38
CA SER A 180 27.13 -5.79 0.34
C SER A 180 26.37 -4.62 0.99
N ARG A 181 27.01 -3.45 1.20
CA ARG A 181 26.35 -2.23 1.68
C ARG A 181 25.31 -1.71 0.69
N PHE A 182 25.53 -1.91 -0.60
CA PHE A 182 24.67 -1.41 -1.68
C PHE A 182 23.78 -2.47 -2.30
N LEU A 183 24.00 -3.75 -1.99
CA LEU A 183 23.29 -4.87 -2.59
C LEU A 183 22.00 -5.20 -1.83
N ILE A 184 20.87 -5.25 -2.53
CA ILE A 184 19.71 -6.05 -2.11
C ILE A 184 19.94 -7.47 -2.61
N ASP A 185 20.36 -8.33 -1.69
CA ASP A 185 20.69 -9.71 -1.99
C ASP A 185 19.41 -10.57 -2.06
N ILE A 186 19.02 -10.92 -3.29
CA ILE A 186 17.79 -11.69 -3.56
C ILE A 186 17.81 -13.04 -2.83
N ASN A 187 18.97 -13.69 -2.71
CA ASN A 187 19.08 -14.99 -2.04
C ASN A 187 18.94 -14.89 -0.52
N LYS A 188 19.26 -13.72 0.06
CA LYS A 188 19.07 -13.47 1.50
C LYS A 188 17.66 -12.99 1.83
N GLU A 189 17.06 -12.19 0.96
CA GLU A 189 15.78 -11.55 1.25
C GLU A 189 14.57 -12.44 0.93
N PHE A 190 14.72 -13.44 0.07
CA PHE A 190 13.62 -14.30 -0.37
C PHE A 190 13.88 -15.79 -0.05
N PRO A 191 12.82 -16.57 0.22
CA PRO A 191 12.90 -18.03 0.23
C PRO A 191 13.47 -18.56 -1.09
N GLU A 192 14.17 -19.70 -1.05
CA GLU A 192 14.94 -20.25 -2.17
C GLU A 192 14.13 -20.33 -3.49
N GLU A 193 12.91 -20.88 -3.44
CA GLU A 193 12.05 -20.99 -4.62
C GLU A 193 11.67 -19.61 -5.19
N GLN A 194 11.36 -18.65 -4.32
CA GLN A 194 11.01 -17.29 -4.74
C GLN A 194 12.23 -16.54 -5.30
N ALA A 195 13.40 -16.70 -4.67
CA ALA A 195 14.66 -16.14 -5.14
C ALA A 195 14.99 -16.67 -6.54
N GLN A 196 14.83 -17.97 -6.77
CA GLN A 196 15.02 -18.58 -8.08
C GLN A 196 14.08 -17.99 -9.14
N MET A 197 12.77 -17.89 -8.83
CA MET A 197 11.79 -17.27 -9.73
C MET A 197 12.19 -15.83 -10.08
N LEU A 198 12.52 -15.01 -9.09
CA LEU A 198 12.90 -13.61 -9.31
C LEU A 198 14.14 -13.49 -10.19
N LYS A 199 15.19 -14.27 -9.90
CA LYS A 199 16.44 -14.25 -10.70
C LYS A 199 16.22 -14.72 -12.13
N GLU A 200 15.33 -15.69 -12.37
CA GLU A 200 14.98 -16.13 -13.73
C GLU A 200 14.37 -14.99 -14.55
N TYR A 201 13.46 -14.21 -13.96
CA TYR A 201 12.84 -13.07 -14.65
C TYR A 201 13.77 -11.87 -14.82
N ILE A 202 14.60 -11.58 -13.81
CA ILE A 202 15.55 -10.45 -13.84
C ILE A 202 16.70 -10.76 -14.83
N GLY A 203 17.11 -12.02 -14.89
CA GLY A 203 18.28 -12.45 -15.65
C GLY A 203 19.54 -11.76 -15.16
N LYS A 204 20.47 -11.49 -16.08
CA LYS A 204 21.76 -10.85 -15.77
C LYS A 204 21.75 -9.33 -15.71
N LYS A 205 20.55 -8.73 -15.78
CA LYS A 205 20.42 -7.27 -15.73
C LYS A 205 20.71 -6.74 -14.33
N THR A 206 21.13 -5.48 -14.27
CA THR A 206 21.39 -4.79 -13.01
C THR A 206 20.49 -3.57 -12.90
N TYR A 207 19.85 -3.43 -11.74
CA TYR A 207 18.90 -2.36 -11.47
C TYR A 207 19.34 -1.58 -10.24
N GLN A 208 19.39 -0.27 -10.36
CA GLN A 208 19.51 0.65 -9.24
C GLN A 208 18.12 0.98 -8.70
N ILE A 209 18.02 1.09 -7.38
CA ILE A 209 16.87 1.64 -6.68
C ILE A 209 17.33 2.93 -6.03
N SER A 210 16.76 4.05 -6.46
CA SER A 210 16.97 5.34 -5.82
C SER A 210 15.81 5.63 -4.88
N ARG A 211 16.13 5.91 -3.61
CA ARG A 211 15.16 6.46 -2.67
C ARG A 211 15.49 7.92 -2.40
N VAL A 212 14.71 8.81 -3.00
CA VAL A 212 14.83 10.26 -2.84
C VAL A 212 14.45 10.66 -1.39
N PRO A 213 14.92 11.79 -0.84
CA PRO A 213 14.60 12.13 0.55
C PRO A 213 13.09 12.33 0.77
N SER A 214 12.54 11.84 1.89
CA SER A 214 11.11 11.99 2.21
C SER A 214 10.68 13.46 2.21
N MET A 215 11.53 14.36 2.72
CA MET A 215 11.27 15.80 2.70
C MET A 215 11.05 16.35 1.28
N VAL A 216 11.73 15.81 0.26
CA VAL A 216 11.57 16.26 -1.13
C VAL A 216 10.18 15.90 -1.65
N VAL A 217 9.69 14.68 -1.43
CA VAL A 217 8.35 14.29 -1.92
C VAL A 217 7.21 14.92 -1.12
N ARG A 218 7.47 15.35 0.13
CA ARG A 218 6.52 16.11 0.94
C ARG A 218 6.43 17.58 0.53
N VAL A 219 7.52 18.17 0.02
CA VAL A 219 7.55 19.55 -0.48
C VAL A 219 7.15 19.64 -1.96
N CYS A 220 7.53 18.64 -2.74
CA CYS A 220 7.27 18.54 -4.17
C CYS A 220 6.17 17.50 -4.45
N ASP A 221 6.43 16.54 -5.32
CA ASP A 221 5.49 15.51 -5.75
C ASP A 221 6.20 14.22 -6.21
N GLY A 222 5.43 13.21 -6.64
CA GLY A 222 5.96 11.94 -7.13
C GLY A 222 6.68 12.10 -8.46
N GLY A 223 6.24 13.05 -9.28
CA GLY A 223 6.88 13.40 -10.54
C GLY A 223 8.32 13.91 -10.38
N THR A 224 8.66 14.40 -9.20
CA THR A 224 10.01 14.86 -8.89
C THR A 224 11.02 13.70 -8.84
N VAL A 225 10.59 12.49 -8.51
CA VAL A 225 11.48 11.41 -8.06
C VAL A 225 12.33 10.83 -9.19
N SER A 226 11.75 10.51 -10.35
CA SER A 226 12.51 10.05 -11.51
C SER A 226 13.48 11.12 -12.02
N ARG A 227 13.07 12.40 -11.95
CA ARG A 227 13.92 13.53 -12.35
C ARG A 227 15.10 13.69 -11.39
N TRP A 228 14.84 13.74 -10.08
CA TRP A 228 15.87 13.86 -9.04
C TRP A 228 16.88 12.72 -9.16
N SER A 229 16.39 11.48 -9.22
CA SER A 229 17.23 10.29 -9.41
C SER A 229 18.12 10.42 -10.65
N ALA A 230 17.55 10.75 -11.81
CA ALA A 230 18.31 10.85 -13.05
C ALA A 230 19.37 11.95 -13.04
N MET A 231 19.13 13.08 -12.37
CA MET A 231 20.14 14.13 -12.25
C MET A 231 21.35 13.62 -11.47
N GLN A 232 21.12 12.96 -10.34
CA GLN A 232 22.20 12.48 -9.49
C GLN A 232 22.90 11.26 -10.08
N ILE A 233 22.18 10.39 -10.80
CA ILE A 233 22.75 9.30 -11.62
C ILE A 233 23.71 9.88 -12.66
N GLY A 234 23.28 10.90 -13.42
CA GLY A 234 24.12 11.53 -14.44
C GLY A 234 25.41 12.11 -13.86
N MET A 235 25.31 12.84 -12.74
CA MET A 235 26.48 13.39 -12.05
C MET A 235 27.41 12.31 -11.51
N SER A 236 26.85 11.19 -11.05
CA SER A 236 27.63 10.08 -10.50
C SER A 236 28.37 9.30 -11.59
N PHE A 237 27.75 9.09 -12.74
CA PHE A 237 28.44 8.53 -13.91
C PHE A 237 29.58 9.44 -14.38
N ILE A 238 29.36 10.76 -14.42
CA ILE A 238 30.42 11.72 -14.78
C ILE A 238 31.63 11.58 -13.84
N ALA A 239 31.39 11.57 -12.53
CA ALA A 239 32.45 11.53 -11.54
C ALA A 239 33.15 10.16 -11.50
N ALA A 240 32.40 9.06 -11.34
CA ALA A 240 32.97 7.73 -11.17
C ALA A 240 33.70 7.22 -12.42
N TYR A 241 33.18 7.51 -13.62
CA TYR A 241 33.79 7.06 -14.88
C TYR A 241 34.65 8.13 -15.56
N LYS A 242 34.93 9.24 -14.88
CA LYS A 242 35.82 10.33 -15.35
C LYS A 242 35.40 10.89 -16.71
N LEU A 243 34.11 11.05 -16.92
CA LEU A 243 33.55 11.55 -18.19
C LEU A 243 33.67 13.08 -18.27
N CYS A 244 33.56 13.62 -19.47
CA CYS A 244 33.46 15.07 -19.63
C CYS A 244 32.12 15.57 -19.05
N ALA A 245 32.18 16.54 -18.13
CA ALA A 245 31.01 17.11 -17.47
C ALA A 245 30.19 18.00 -18.43
N GLY A 246 29.41 17.36 -19.31
CA GLY A 246 28.54 18.02 -20.28
C GLY A 246 28.86 17.72 -21.76
N GLU A 247 29.28 16.50 -22.09
CA GLU A 247 29.40 16.06 -23.49
C GLU A 247 28.16 15.36 -24.03
N ALA A 248 28.13 15.09 -25.34
CA ALA A 248 26.95 14.52 -26.02
C ALA A 248 26.53 13.15 -25.47
N ALA A 249 27.45 12.34 -24.94
CA ALA A 249 27.13 11.05 -24.34
C ALA A 249 26.30 11.19 -23.04
N ILE A 250 26.43 12.30 -22.31
CA ILE A 250 25.66 12.57 -21.08
C ILE A 250 24.15 12.62 -21.36
N ALA A 251 23.75 13.00 -22.57
CA ALA A 251 22.35 12.96 -23.00
C ALA A 251 21.77 11.54 -23.04
N ASP A 252 22.59 10.53 -23.38
CA ASP A 252 22.13 9.13 -23.42
C ASP A 252 21.85 8.60 -22.01
N PHE A 253 22.73 8.90 -21.04
CA PHE A 253 22.49 8.57 -19.63
C PHE A 253 21.23 9.24 -19.10
N SER A 254 21.01 10.51 -19.44
CA SER A 254 19.79 11.25 -19.06
C SER A 254 18.53 10.63 -19.66
N TYR A 255 18.56 10.24 -20.94
CA TYR A 255 17.41 9.58 -21.57
C TYR A 255 17.15 8.19 -20.97
N ALA A 256 18.21 7.41 -20.73
CA ALA A 256 18.08 6.09 -20.09
C ALA A 256 17.45 6.21 -18.69
N ALA A 257 17.97 7.09 -17.84
CA ALA A 257 17.54 7.24 -16.46
C ALA A 257 16.17 7.91 -16.29
N LYS A 258 15.64 8.59 -17.32
CA LYS A 258 14.34 9.29 -17.26
C LYS A 258 13.24 8.63 -18.08
N HIS A 259 13.59 7.76 -19.03
CA HIS A 259 12.65 7.24 -20.01
C HIS A 259 12.91 5.78 -20.37
N ALA A 260 14.10 5.43 -20.85
CA ALA A 260 14.32 4.13 -21.49
C ALA A 260 14.32 2.96 -20.50
N ASP A 261 14.86 3.17 -19.29
CA ASP A 261 15.05 2.12 -18.28
C ASP A 261 14.51 2.51 -16.91
N VAL A 262 13.57 3.45 -16.86
CA VAL A 262 12.94 3.88 -15.61
C VAL A 262 11.67 3.06 -15.34
N ILE A 263 11.52 2.59 -14.11
CA ILE A 263 10.29 1.96 -13.62
C ILE A 263 9.72 2.82 -12.50
N GLU A 264 8.60 3.47 -12.83
CA GLU A 264 7.81 4.29 -11.92
C GLU A 264 6.86 3.42 -11.09
N MET A 265 6.57 3.84 -9.86
CA MET A 265 5.64 3.16 -8.96
C MET A 265 4.19 3.36 -9.38
N GLY A 266 3.90 4.47 -10.06
CA GLY A 266 2.58 4.79 -10.58
C GLY A 266 2.66 5.64 -11.83
N SER A 267 1.75 5.39 -12.77
CA SER A 267 1.65 6.15 -14.02
C SER A 267 1.00 7.53 -13.85
N ILE A 268 1.20 8.42 -14.81
CA ILE A 268 0.53 9.74 -14.85
C ILE A 268 -0.99 9.61 -14.96
N LEU A 269 -1.72 10.63 -14.48
CA LEU A 269 -3.18 10.64 -14.50
C LEU A 269 -3.81 11.57 -15.56
N PRO A 270 -5.01 11.23 -16.07
CA PRO A 270 -5.77 12.08 -16.98
C PRO A 270 -6.14 13.45 -16.37
N ALA A 271 -6.38 14.43 -17.24
CA ALA A 271 -6.51 15.85 -16.90
C ALA A 271 -7.51 16.17 -15.77
N ARG A 272 -8.67 15.49 -15.71
CA ARG A 272 -9.67 15.72 -14.64
C ARG A 272 -9.10 15.46 -13.24
N ARG A 273 -8.11 14.58 -13.14
CA ARG A 273 -7.44 14.18 -11.90
C ARG A 273 -5.92 14.31 -12.08
N ALA A 274 -5.47 15.36 -12.77
CA ALA A 274 -4.10 15.52 -13.24
C ALA A 274 -3.07 15.41 -12.12
N ARG A 275 -2.22 14.39 -12.21
CA ARG A 275 -1.07 14.16 -11.35
C ARG A 275 0.07 13.58 -12.18
N GLY A 276 1.29 13.90 -11.77
CA GLY A 276 2.49 13.26 -12.30
C GLY A 276 2.57 11.78 -11.93
N PRO A 277 3.67 11.12 -12.31
CA PRO A 277 3.90 9.73 -11.94
C PRO A 277 4.20 9.60 -10.44
N ASN A 278 4.27 8.36 -9.95
CA ASN A 278 4.49 8.00 -8.54
C ASN A 278 3.44 8.54 -7.56
N GLU A 279 2.26 8.94 -8.04
CA GLU A 279 1.13 9.28 -7.18
C GLU A 279 0.16 8.09 -7.04
N PRO A 280 -0.53 7.93 -5.89
CA PRO A 280 -1.35 6.75 -5.59
C PRO A 280 -2.34 6.34 -6.69
N GLY A 281 -2.94 7.32 -7.38
CA GLY A 281 -3.92 7.03 -8.42
C GLY A 281 -3.37 6.27 -9.63
N GLY A 282 -2.05 6.31 -9.85
CA GLY A 282 -1.35 5.64 -10.94
C GLY A 282 -0.80 4.26 -10.59
N ILE A 283 -0.88 3.85 -9.32
CA ILE A 283 -0.34 2.58 -8.81
C ILE A 283 -1.36 1.47 -9.08
N SER A 284 -1.02 0.50 -9.93
CA SER A 284 -1.90 -0.65 -10.20
C SER A 284 -1.96 -1.59 -9.00
N PHE A 285 -3.00 -2.42 -8.96
CA PHE A 285 -3.24 -3.35 -7.84
C PHE A 285 -2.12 -4.38 -7.68
N GLY A 286 -1.60 -4.92 -8.79
CA GLY A 286 -0.47 -5.84 -8.74
C GLY A 286 0.82 -5.16 -8.29
N VAL A 287 1.04 -3.90 -8.67
CA VAL A 287 2.21 -3.12 -8.23
C VAL A 287 2.13 -2.88 -6.72
N MET A 288 0.95 -2.52 -6.19
CA MET A 288 0.74 -2.39 -4.75
C MET A 288 0.98 -3.71 -4.01
N ALA A 289 0.49 -4.84 -4.55
CA ALA A 289 0.75 -6.17 -4.00
C ALA A 289 2.26 -6.50 -3.98
N ASP A 290 3.00 -6.10 -5.01
CA ASP A 290 4.44 -6.36 -5.09
C ASP A 290 5.27 -5.55 -4.10
N MET A 291 4.85 -4.33 -3.76
CA MET A 291 5.51 -3.52 -2.73
C MET A 291 5.43 -4.17 -1.35
N ILE A 292 4.31 -4.81 -1.02
CA ILE A 292 4.12 -5.45 0.29
C ILE A 292 4.94 -6.75 0.36
N GLN A 293 5.67 -6.92 1.45
CA GLN A 293 6.72 -7.93 1.58
C GLN A 293 6.32 -9.13 2.43
N THR A 294 5.06 -9.21 2.87
CA THR A 294 4.57 -10.34 3.69
C THR A 294 4.78 -11.68 3.00
N SER A 295 4.70 -11.73 1.66
CA SER A 295 4.85 -12.95 0.85
C SER A 295 6.20 -13.64 0.96
N ARG A 296 7.26 -12.93 1.41
CA ARG A 296 8.60 -13.51 1.58
C ARG A 296 8.87 -14.02 3.00
N ILE A 297 7.99 -13.71 3.96
CA ILE A 297 8.13 -14.10 5.37
C ILE A 297 6.94 -14.93 5.90
N SER A 298 6.02 -15.31 5.03
CA SER A 298 4.81 -16.05 5.35
C SER A 298 4.45 -16.92 4.15
N ASP A 299 3.99 -18.13 4.42
CA ASP A 299 3.42 -19.07 3.44
C ASP A 299 1.88 -19.09 3.47
N ASP A 300 1.26 -18.46 4.47
CA ASP A 300 -0.19 -18.37 4.59
C ASP A 300 -0.82 -17.37 3.61
N PRO A 301 -1.56 -17.83 2.57
CA PRO A 301 -2.10 -16.94 1.54
C PRO A 301 -3.14 -15.95 2.06
N ALA A 302 -3.91 -16.32 3.10
CA ALA A 302 -4.88 -15.42 3.72
C ALA A 302 -4.16 -14.22 4.34
N LYS A 303 -3.15 -14.46 5.17
CA LYS A 303 -2.35 -13.42 5.82
C LYS A 303 -1.66 -12.51 4.81
N ILE A 304 -1.09 -13.08 3.74
CA ILE A 304 -0.42 -12.29 2.69
C ILE A 304 -1.41 -11.33 2.03
N SER A 305 -2.58 -11.83 1.60
CA SER A 305 -3.65 -10.98 1.03
C SER A 305 -4.15 -9.92 2.00
N LEU A 306 -4.35 -10.27 3.27
CA LEU A 306 -4.84 -9.35 4.31
C LEU A 306 -3.84 -8.22 4.61
N GLU A 307 -2.53 -8.48 4.62
CA GLU A 307 -1.53 -7.42 4.76
C GLU A 307 -1.49 -6.49 3.54
N VAL A 308 -1.71 -7.02 2.32
CA VAL A 308 -1.87 -6.18 1.12
C VAL A 308 -3.09 -5.27 1.25
N ILE A 309 -4.24 -5.81 1.66
CA ILE A 309 -5.46 -5.03 1.89
C ILE A 309 -5.23 -3.95 2.94
N GLY A 310 -4.61 -4.29 4.08
CA GLY A 310 -4.38 -3.33 5.16
C GLY A 310 -3.48 -2.15 4.75
N ALA A 311 -2.41 -2.40 3.99
CA ALA A 311 -1.59 -1.32 3.45
C ALA A 311 -2.36 -0.51 2.39
N ALA A 312 -3.01 -1.19 1.45
CA ALA A 312 -3.74 -0.56 0.35
C ALA A 312 -4.93 0.28 0.83
N ALA A 313 -5.55 -0.08 1.96
CA ALA A 313 -6.63 0.68 2.58
C ALA A 313 -6.18 2.08 2.99
N THR A 314 -4.97 2.20 3.51
CA THR A 314 -4.42 3.51 3.90
C THR A 314 -4.01 4.34 2.68
N ILE A 315 -3.45 3.72 1.64
CA ILE A 315 -3.02 4.43 0.42
C ILE A 315 -4.20 4.85 -0.45
N TYR A 316 -5.10 3.92 -0.79
CA TYR A 316 -6.16 4.16 -1.75
C TYR A 316 -7.38 4.85 -1.16
N ASP A 317 -7.84 4.43 0.02
CA ASP A 317 -9.06 5.00 0.59
C ASP A 317 -8.78 6.22 1.46
N GLN A 318 -7.78 6.18 2.35
CA GLN A 318 -7.51 7.31 3.23
C GLN A 318 -6.75 8.45 2.55
N ILE A 319 -5.60 8.16 1.94
CA ILE A 319 -4.76 9.19 1.33
C ILE A 319 -5.30 9.58 -0.04
N TRP A 320 -5.45 8.64 -0.95
CA TRP A 320 -5.83 8.96 -2.34
C TRP A 320 -7.27 9.48 -2.43
N LEU A 321 -8.26 8.65 -2.12
CA LEU A 321 -9.67 9.08 -2.21
C LEU A 321 -10.02 10.09 -1.12
N GLY A 322 -9.57 9.86 0.12
CA GLY A 322 -9.91 10.67 1.28
C GLY A 322 -9.18 12.00 1.39
N SER A 323 -8.10 12.22 0.64
CA SER A 323 -7.38 13.49 0.60
C SER A 323 -7.19 14.01 -0.82
N TYR A 324 -6.38 13.36 -1.67
CA TYR A 324 -6.06 13.85 -3.02
C TYR A 324 -7.30 14.10 -3.89
N MET A 325 -8.33 13.29 -3.72
CA MET A 325 -9.56 13.35 -4.51
C MET A 325 -10.75 13.97 -3.77
N SER A 326 -10.57 14.33 -2.49
CA SER A 326 -11.63 14.92 -1.66
C SER A 326 -11.06 15.86 -0.60
N GLY A 327 -10.74 15.36 0.61
CA GLY A 327 -10.21 16.12 1.74
C GLY A 327 -11.15 16.25 2.93
N GLY A 328 -10.67 16.89 4.00
CA GLY A 328 -11.42 17.11 5.25
C GLY A 328 -11.27 15.96 6.24
N VAL A 329 -12.37 15.56 6.89
CA VAL A 329 -12.40 14.41 7.82
C VAL A 329 -12.02 13.10 7.11
N GLY A 330 -12.25 13.04 5.80
CA GLY A 330 -11.80 11.92 4.97
C GLY A 330 -12.53 10.61 5.26
N PHE A 331 -11.83 9.51 4.98
CA PHE A 331 -12.44 8.17 4.85
C PHE A 331 -11.79 7.12 5.74
N THR A 332 -11.31 7.53 6.92
CA THR A 332 -10.64 6.63 7.88
C THR A 332 -11.43 5.35 8.13
N GLN A 333 -12.71 5.45 8.48
CA GLN A 333 -13.52 4.28 8.84
C GLN A 333 -14.00 3.45 7.64
N TYR A 334 -13.99 3.99 6.42
CA TYR A 334 -14.16 3.13 5.23
C TYR A 334 -12.98 2.18 5.12
N ALA A 335 -11.77 2.70 5.30
CA ALA A 335 -10.53 1.94 5.21
C ALA A 335 -10.32 0.99 6.41
N THR A 336 -10.53 1.45 7.65
CA THR A 336 -10.25 0.64 8.85
C THR A 336 -11.06 -0.63 8.91
N ALA A 337 -12.29 -0.64 8.36
CA ALA A 337 -13.12 -1.84 8.30
C ALA A 337 -12.42 -3.04 7.63
N ALA A 338 -11.46 -2.79 6.74
CA ALA A 338 -10.70 -3.82 6.04
C ALA A 338 -9.42 -4.27 6.79
N TYR A 339 -9.04 -3.62 7.90
CA TYR A 339 -7.82 -3.95 8.65
C TYR A 339 -7.95 -3.84 10.17
N THR A 340 -9.16 -3.73 10.70
CA THR A 340 -9.41 -3.73 12.14
C THR A 340 -10.33 -4.87 12.57
N ASP A 341 -10.20 -5.20 13.85
CA ASP A 341 -11.08 -6.08 14.61
C ASP A 341 -11.10 -7.53 14.16
N ASP A 342 -10.15 -7.92 13.31
CA ASP A 342 -10.03 -9.26 12.71
C ASP A 342 -11.33 -9.73 12.02
N ILE A 343 -12.18 -8.79 11.57
CA ILE A 343 -13.47 -9.11 10.95
C ILE A 343 -13.24 -9.65 9.53
N LEU A 344 -12.49 -8.91 8.72
CA LEU A 344 -12.12 -9.39 7.39
C LEU A 344 -11.24 -10.65 7.47
N ASP A 345 -10.33 -10.69 8.45
CA ASP A 345 -9.51 -11.87 8.73
C ASP A 345 -10.39 -13.11 8.92
N ASP A 346 -11.40 -13.05 9.81
CA ASP A 346 -12.33 -14.16 10.05
C ASP A 346 -12.99 -14.66 8.76
N PHE A 347 -13.47 -13.74 7.92
CA PHE A 347 -14.21 -14.09 6.72
C PHE A 347 -13.31 -14.68 5.64
N VAL A 348 -12.09 -14.14 5.48
CA VAL A 348 -11.08 -14.68 4.55
C VAL A 348 -10.60 -16.05 5.00
N TYR A 349 -10.38 -16.27 6.30
CA TYR A 349 -9.99 -17.58 6.82
C TYR A 349 -11.11 -18.60 6.67
N TYR A 350 -12.38 -18.23 6.93
CA TYR A 350 -13.53 -19.09 6.66
C TYR A 350 -13.54 -19.55 5.20
N GLY A 351 -13.43 -18.61 4.26
CA GLY A 351 -13.47 -18.92 2.84
C GLY A 351 -12.26 -19.72 2.36
N LYS A 352 -11.06 -19.46 2.90
CA LYS A 352 -9.87 -20.30 2.66
C LYS A 352 -10.10 -21.74 3.13
N GLU A 353 -10.63 -21.95 4.34
CA GLU A 353 -10.92 -23.28 4.87
C GLU A 353 -12.00 -24.01 4.05
N TYR A 354 -13.04 -23.31 3.62
CA TYR A 354 -14.06 -23.87 2.72
C TYR A 354 -13.45 -24.36 1.41
N VAL A 355 -12.61 -23.51 0.80
CA VAL A 355 -11.93 -23.81 -0.47
C VAL A 355 -10.97 -24.99 -0.30
N ASP A 356 -10.13 -24.99 0.72
CA ASP A 356 -9.15 -26.05 0.95
C ASP A 356 -9.85 -27.40 1.18
N GLY A 357 -10.93 -27.42 1.97
CA GLY A 357 -11.71 -28.63 2.23
C GLY A 357 -12.47 -29.19 1.03
N LYS A 358 -12.91 -28.33 0.09
CA LYS A 358 -13.77 -28.74 -1.03
C LYS A 358 -13.02 -28.91 -2.36
N TYR A 359 -12.11 -28.00 -2.65
CA TYR A 359 -11.39 -27.91 -3.93
C TYR A 359 -9.89 -28.15 -3.79
N GLY A 360 -9.32 -27.90 -2.61
CA GLY A 360 -7.89 -27.70 -2.42
C GLY A 360 -7.45 -26.31 -2.91
N ILE A 361 -6.44 -25.73 -2.25
CA ILE A 361 -5.84 -24.47 -2.70
C ILE A 361 -5.29 -24.63 -4.12
N CYS A 362 -5.75 -23.77 -5.04
CA CYS A 362 -5.46 -23.84 -6.48
C CYS A 362 -5.83 -25.19 -7.13
N GLY A 363 -6.78 -25.92 -6.55
CA GLY A 363 -7.16 -27.27 -6.98
C GLY A 363 -8.25 -27.33 -8.06
N THR A 364 -8.78 -26.19 -8.51
CA THR A 364 -9.81 -26.14 -9.56
C THR A 364 -9.55 -25.07 -10.60
N LYS A 365 -10.18 -25.20 -11.78
CA LYS A 365 -10.11 -24.20 -12.86
C LYS A 365 -11.15 -23.11 -12.64
N ALA A 366 -10.85 -21.90 -13.15
CA ALA A 366 -11.83 -20.82 -13.20
C ALA A 366 -13.04 -21.19 -14.09
N SER A 367 -14.23 -21.26 -13.51
CA SER A 367 -15.50 -21.39 -14.22
C SER A 367 -16.61 -20.62 -13.49
N THR A 368 -17.71 -20.33 -14.17
CA THR A 368 -18.87 -19.64 -13.57
C THR A 368 -19.44 -20.42 -12.39
N GLU A 369 -19.48 -21.75 -12.47
CA GLU A 369 -20.00 -22.62 -11.40
C GLU A 369 -19.13 -22.53 -10.14
N VAL A 370 -17.80 -22.52 -10.30
CA VAL A 370 -16.86 -22.37 -9.17
C VAL A 370 -17.01 -20.99 -8.53
N VAL A 371 -17.13 -19.93 -9.35
CA VAL A 371 -17.37 -18.56 -8.86
C VAL A 371 -18.68 -18.50 -8.09
N HIS A 372 -19.77 -19.06 -8.65
CA HIS A 372 -21.09 -19.05 -8.02
C HIS A 372 -21.10 -19.78 -6.69
N ASP A 373 -20.49 -20.96 -6.62
CA ASP A 373 -20.44 -21.76 -5.41
C ASP A 373 -19.71 -21.05 -4.27
N ILE A 374 -18.43 -20.70 -4.50
CA ILE A 374 -17.57 -20.15 -3.45
C ILE A 374 -18.03 -18.75 -3.05
N ALA A 375 -18.36 -17.89 -4.02
CA ALA A 375 -18.76 -16.53 -3.69
C ALA A 375 -20.10 -16.52 -2.95
N ALA A 376 -21.08 -17.34 -3.33
CA ALA A 376 -22.35 -17.42 -2.60
C ALA A 376 -22.16 -17.92 -1.17
N GLU A 377 -21.40 -19.00 -0.99
CA GLU A 377 -21.09 -19.56 0.34
C GLU A 377 -20.45 -18.51 1.27
N VAL A 378 -19.35 -17.89 0.83
CA VAL A 378 -18.60 -16.95 1.66
C VAL A 378 -19.38 -15.65 1.88
N THR A 379 -20.18 -15.22 0.89
CA THR A 379 -21.08 -14.07 1.05
C THR A 379 -22.12 -14.35 2.12
N MET A 380 -22.80 -15.50 2.06
CA MET A 380 -23.82 -15.85 3.06
C MET A 380 -23.21 -15.97 4.45
N TYR A 381 -22.04 -16.62 4.59
CA TYR A 381 -21.31 -16.65 5.85
C TYR A 381 -21.06 -15.25 6.43
N GLY A 382 -20.48 -14.34 5.63
CA GLY A 382 -20.19 -12.98 6.09
C GLY A 382 -21.45 -12.21 6.47
N MET A 383 -22.54 -12.41 5.74
CA MET A 383 -23.83 -11.79 6.00
C MET A 383 -24.47 -12.29 7.30
N GLU A 384 -24.43 -13.60 7.55
CA GLU A 384 -24.86 -14.22 8.80
C GLU A 384 -24.06 -13.71 10.00
N GLN A 385 -22.77 -13.36 9.82
CA GLN A 385 -21.99 -12.79 10.93
C GLN A 385 -22.50 -11.40 11.34
N TYR A 386 -23.06 -10.62 10.41
CA TYR A 386 -23.67 -9.34 10.77
C TYR A 386 -25.05 -9.49 11.45
N GLU A 387 -25.52 -10.71 11.68
CA GLU A 387 -26.61 -10.95 12.63
C GLU A 387 -26.15 -10.82 14.09
N TYR A 388 -24.84 -10.80 14.37
CA TYR A 388 -24.30 -10.32 15.64
C TYR A 388 -24.49 -8.79 15.71
N PRO A 389 -25.37 -8.26 16.58
CA PRO A 389 -25.69 -6.83 16.57
C PRO A 389 -24.47 -5.95 16.87
N ALA A 390 -23.56 -6.39 17.74
CA ALA A 390 -22.32 -5.66 18.02
C ALA A 390 -21.40 -5.56 16.80
N LEU A 391 -21.34 -6.60 15.95
CA LEU A 391 -20.56 -6.58 14.72
C LEU A 391 -21.17 -5.62 13.69
N LEU A 392 -22.49 -5.68 13.53
CA LEU A 392 -23.24 -4.77 12.68
C LEU A 392 -23.13 -3.31 13.16
N GLU A 393 -23.04 -3.11 14.48
CA GLU A 393 -22.85 -1.80 15.09
C GLU A 393 -21.42 -1.25 14.91
N ASP A 394 -20.41 -2.12 14.93
CA ASP A 394 -19.00 -1.77 14.64
C ASP A 394 -18.82 -1.37 13.17
N HIS A 395 -19.27 -2.22 12.25
CA HIS A 395 -19.39 -1.91 10.82
C HIS A 395 -20.75 -1.28 10.49
N PHE A 396 -21.02 -0.12 11.11
CA PHE A 396 -22.29 0.59 10.96
C PHE A 396 -22.60 1.02 9.52
N GLY A 397 -21.57 1.31 8.73
CA GLY A 397 -21.70 1.72 7.34
C GLY A 397 -21.92 0.54 6.40
N GLY A 398 -22.95 0.61 5.56
CA GLY A 398 -23.22 -0.45 4.57
C GLY A 398 -22.04 -0.75 3.65
N SER A 399 -21.30 0.27 3.23
CA SER A 399 -20.11 0.11 2.39
C SER A 399 -18.96 -0.63 3.08
N GLN A 400 -18.80 -0.49 4.40
CA GLN A 400 -17.79 -1.25 5.15
C GLN A 400 -18.12 -2.74 5.05
N ARG A 401 -19.38 -3.09 5.30
CA ARG A 401 -19.84 -4.48 5.23
C ARG A 401 -19.75 -5.04 3.80
N ALA A 402 -20.19 -4.26 2.81
CA ALA A 402 -20.15 -4.65 1.41
C ALA A 402 -18.71 -4.94 0.95
N ALA A 403 -17.76 -4.09 1.32
CA ALA A 403 -16.35 -4.26 0.99
C ALA A 403 -15.77 -5.51 1.66
N VAL A 404 -15.98 -5.66 2.97
CA VAL A 404 -15.41 -6.75 3.77
C VAL A 404 -15.94 -8.12 3.33
N VAL A 405 -17.25 -8.26 3.11
CA VAL A 405 -17.84 -9.53 2.65
C VAL A 405 -17.36 -9.88 1.25
N SER A 406 -17.33 -8.90 0.33
CA SER A 406 -16.94 -9.14 -1.05
C SER A 406 -15.45 -9.40 -1.20
N ALA A 407 -14.61 -8.82 -0.33
CA ALA A 407 -13.18 -9.11 -0.27
C ALA A 407 -12.94 -10.57 0.09
N ALA A 408 -13.63 -11.06 1.12
CA ALA A 408 -13.54 -12.46 1.52
C ALA A 408 -14.00 -13.41 0.41
N ALA A 409 -15.14 -13.13 -0.22
CA ALA A 409 -15.64 -13.92 -1.35
C ALA A 409 -14.65 -13.93 -2.53
N GLY A 410 -14.15 -12.76 -2.94
CA GLY A 410 -13.23 -12.63 -4.06
C GLY A 410 -11.87 -13.30 -3.81
N CYS A 411 -11.30 -13.11 -2.61
CA CYS A 411 -10.04 -13.78 -2.23
C CYS A 411 -10.22 -15.30 -2.22
N SER A 412 -11.34 -15.81 -1.70
CA SER A 412 -11.63 -17.24 -1.64
C SER A 412 -11.72 -17.87 -3.03
N VAL A 413 -12.45 -17.24 -3.95
CA VAL A 413 -12.52 -17.70 -5.35
C VAL A 413 -11.11 -17.69 -5.98
N ALA A 414 -10.31 -16.67 -5.71
CA ALA A 414 -8.95 -16.60 -6.23
C ALA A 414 -8.02 -17.67 -5.62
N PHE A 415 -8.15 -17.99 -4.33
CA PHE A 415 -7.42 -19.08 -3.68
C PHE A 415 -7.74 -20.44 -4.31
N ALA A 416 -9.00 -20.69 -4.67
CA ALA A 416 -9.42 -21.95 -5.27
C ALA A 416 -8.92 -22.12 -6.71
N THR A 417 -8.93 -21.02 -7.48
CA THR A 417 -8.71 -21.05 -8.93
C THR A 417 -7.30 -20.68 -9.36
N GLY A 418 -6.52 -20.07 -8.47
CA GLY A 418 -5.24 -19.45 -8.83
C GLY A 418 -5.39 -18.35 -9.89
N ASN A 419 -6.54 -17.67 -9.95
CA ASN A 419 -6.85 -16.65 -10.96
C ASN A 419 -7.57 -15.42 -10.38
N SER A 420 -6.99 -14.24 -10.57
CA SER A 420 -7.52 -12.96 -10.06
C SER A 420 -8.80 -12.50 -10.78
N ASN A 421 -8.94 -12.77 -12.08
CA ASN A 421 -10.15 -12.46 -12.83
C ASN A 421 -11.35 -13.31 -12.36
N ALA A 422 -11.13 -14.55 -11.92
CA ALA A 422 -12.16 -15.32 -11.24
C ALA A 422 -12.50 -14.69 -9.89
N GLY A 423 -11.48 -14.30 -9.11
CA GLY A 423 -11.63 -13.61 -7.84
C GLY A 423 -12.48 -12.34 -7.92
N ILE A 424 -12.21 -11.46 -8.87
CA ILE A 424 -12.98 -10.21 -9.04
C ILE A 424 -14.43 -10.47 -9.49
N ASN A 425 -14.70 -11.56 -10.22
CA ASN A 425 -16.08 -11.97 -10.49
C ASN A 425 -16.78 -12.49 -9.22
N GLY A 426 -16.05 -13.15 -8.31
CA GLY A 426 -16.54 -13.51 -6.98
C GLY A 426 -16.93 -12.29 -6.16
N TRP A 427 -16.13 -11.22 -6.20
CA TRP A 427 -16.47 -9.92 -5.61
C TRP A 427 -17.80 -9.38 -6.17
N TYR A 428 -17.95 -9.30 -7.50
CA TYR A 428 -19.16 -8.73 -8.10
C TYR A 428 -20.42 -9.53 -7.80
N LEU A 429 -20.32 -10.87 -7.77
CA LEU A 429 -21.44 -11.70 -7.35
C LEU A 429 -21.81 -11.47 -5.88
N SER A 430 -20.82 -11.36 -4.99
CA SER A 430 -21.05 -11.01 -3.58
C SER A 430 -21.82 -9.70 -3.42
N GLN A 431 -21.45 -8.66 -4.19
CA GLN A 431 -22.14 -7.36 -4.15
C GLN A 431 -23.63 -7.48 -4.52
N ILE A 432 -23.95 -8.26 -5.57
CA ILE A 432 -25.34 -8.52 -6.00
C ILE A 432 -26.10 -9.28 -4.90
N LEU A 433 -25.52 -10.36 -4.38
CA LEU A 433 -26.15 -11.18 -3.34
C LEU A 433 -26.38 -10.38 -2.05
N HIS A 434 -25.42 -9.56 -1.63
CA HIS A 434 -25.55 -8.69 -0.46
C HIS A 434 -26.73 -7.73 -0.64
N LYS A 435 -26.77 -7.05 -1.80
CA LYS A 435 -27.82 -6.07 -2.13
C LYS A 435 -29.21 -6.69 -2.04
N GLU A 436 -29.41 -7.88 -2.61
CA GLU A 436 -30.70 -8.57 -2.59
C GLU A 436 -31.06 -9.10 -1.19
N THR A 437 -30.08 -9.58 -0.43
CA THR A 437 -30.30 -10.15 0.91
C THR A 437 -30.76 -9.09 1.93
N HIS A 438 -30.09 -7.93 1.96
CA HIS A 438 -30.39 -6.88 2.95
C HIS A 438 -31.21 -5.71 2.39
N SER A 439 -31.56 -5.73 1.09
CA SER A 439 -32.21 -4.61 0.39
C SER A 439 -31.43 -3.28 0.52
N ARG A 440 -30.12 -3.38 0.73
CA ARG A 440 -29.17 -2.29 0.89
C ARG A 440 -27.76 -2.79 0.59
N LEU A 441 -26.88 -1.88 0.24
CA LEU A 441 -25.47 -2.18 0.00
C LEU A 441 -24.58 -1.10 0.64
N GLY A 442 -24.10 -0.14 -0.16
CA GLY A 442 -23.25 0.96 0.31
C GLY A 442 -23.89 2.35 0.22
N PHE A 443 -23.05 3.38 0.30
CA PHE A 443 -23.45 4.77 0.11
C PHE A 443 -23.92 5.07 -1.33
N TYR A 444 -24.44 6.27 -1.56
CA TYR A 444 -24.90 6.68 -2.88
C TYR A 444 -23.75 6.70 -3.91
N GLY A 445 -23.84 5.79 -4.89
CA GLY A 445 -22.81 5.61 -5.91
C GLY A 445 -21.72 4.61 -5.55
N TYR A 446 -21.80 3.93 -4.40
CA TYR A 446 -20.89 2.84 -4.02
C TYR A 446 -20.79 1.80 -5.13
N ASP A 447 -21.95 1.32 -5.61
CA ASP A 447 -22.05 0.20 -6.54
C ASP A 447 -21.90 0.58 -8.02
N LEU A 448 -21.40 1.78 -8.34
CA LEU A 448 -21.15 2.18 -9.74
C LEU A 448 -20.30 1.13 -10.47
N GLN A 449 -19.18 0.77 -9.86
CA GLN A 449 -18.27 -0.22 -10.42
C GLN A 449 -18.78 -1.65 -10.31
N ASP A 450 -19.60 -1.95 -9.30
CA ASP A 450 -20.12 -3.29 -9.10
C ASP A 450 -21.23 -3.62 -10.11
N GLN A 451 -22.08 -2.64 -10.46
CA GLN A 451 -23.08 -2.79 -11.52
C GLN A 451 -22.43 -2.92 -12.92
N CYS A 452 -21.28 -2.26 -13.14
CA CYS A 452 -20.48 -2.44 -14.37
C CYS A 452 -19.59 -3.69 -14.32
N GLY A 453 -19.36 -4.26 -13.13
CA GLY A 453 -18.27 -5.18 -12.87
C GLY A 453 -18.39 -6.49 -13.62
N ALA A 454 -19.56 -7.12 -13.58
CA ALA A 454 -19.81 -8.40 -14.23
C ALA A 454 -19.62 -8.35 -15.76
N SER A 455 -19.99 -7.24 -16.42
CA SER A 455 -19.79 -7.10 -17.87
C SER A 455 -18.34 -6.79 -18.23
N ASN A 456 -17.64 -6.05 -17.37
CA ASN A 456 -16.31 -5.53 -17.66
C ASN A 456 -15.18 -6.43 -17.16
N SER A 457 -15.44 -7.37 -16.25
CA SER A 457 -14.44 -8.29 -15.69
C SER A 457 -13.71 -9.11 -16.75
N LEU A 458 -14.43 -9.55 -17.80
CA LEU A 458 -13.91 -10.33 -18.92
C LEU A 458 -14.05 -9.61 -20.27
N SER A 459 -14.36 -8.31 -20.27
CA SER A 459 -14.37 -7.52 -21.50
C SER A 459 -12.95 -7.47 -22.09
N ILE A 460 -12.88 -7.25 -23.40
CA ILE A 460 -11.63 -7.03 -24.15
C ILE A 460 -11.65 -5.69 -24.90
N ARG A 461 -12.65 -4.83 -24.60
CA ARG A 461 -12.79 -3.51 -25.22
C ARG A 461 -11.82 -2.50 -24.60
N SER A 462 -11.57 -1.42 -25.34
CA SER A 462 -10.50 -0.45 -25.08
C SER A 462 -10.33 -0.01 -23.62
N ASP A 463 -11.40 0.46 -22.98
CA ASP A 463 -11.38 1.06 -21.63
C ASP A 463 -12.15 0.23 -20.60
N GLU A 464 -12.42 -1.04 -20.94
CA GLU A 464 -13.12 -2.00 -20.10
C GLU A 464 -12.26 -3.23 -19.82
N GLY A 465 -11.59 -3.76 -20.85
CA GLY A 465 -10.88 -5.02 -20.75
C GLY A 465 -9.45 -4.85 -20.24
N LEU A 466 -9.18 -5.41 -19.06
CA LEU A 466 -7.83 -5.47 -18.50
C LEU A 466 -7.73 -6.60 -17.48
N ILE A 467 -6.60 -7.32 -17.48
CA ILE A 467 -6.31 -8.29 -16.41
C ILE A 467 -6.27 -7.58 -15.05
N HIS A 468 -6.78 -8.24 -14.02
CA HIS A 468 -7.07 -7.59 -12.73
C HIS A 468 -5.84 -6.94 -12.08
N GLU A 469 -4.67 -7.57 -12.18
CA GLU A 469 -3.39 -7.08 -11.63
C GLU A 469 -2.97 -5.73 -12.23
N LEU A 470 -3.35 -5.47 -13.49
CA LEU A 470 -3.04 -4.22 -14.19
C LEU A 470 -4.11 -3.13 -14.01
N ARG A 471 -5.27 -3.47 -13.42
CA ARG A 471 -6.24 -2.46 -13.01
C ARG A 471 -5.69 -1.65 -11.85
N GLY A 472 -6.34 -0.54 -11.56
CA GLY A 472 -5.93 0.36 -10.48
C GLY A 472 -6.92 1.51 -10.32
N PRO A 473 -6.59 2.52 -9.50
CA PRO A 473 -7.45 3.68 -9.28
C PRO A 473 -7.71 4.53 -10.54
N ASN A 474 -6.97 4.29 -11.63
CA ASN A 474 -7.20 4.95 -12.91
C ASN A 474 -8.05 4.13 -13.89
N TYR A 475 -8.38 2.87 -13.60
CA TYR A 475 -9.35 2.10 -14.37
C TYR A 475 -10.73 2.81 -14.30
N PRO A 476 -11.45 3.04 -15.43
CA PRO A 476 -12.53 4.01 -15.47
C PRO A 476 -13.62 3.84 -14.41
N ASN A 477 -14.06 2.60 -14.17
CA ASN A 477 -15.10 2.34 -13.17
C ASN A 477 -14.60 2.53 -11.73
N TYR A 478 -13.31 2.38 -11.47
CA TYR A 478 -12.74 2.35 -10.11
C TYR A 478 -12.28 3.74 -9.64
N ALA A 479 -12.50 4.76 -10.46
CA ALA A 479 -11.86 6.06 -10.34
C ALA A 479 -12.29 6.94 -9.16
N MET A 480 -13.34 6.55 -8.41
CA MET A 480 -14.11 7.51 -7.60
C MET A 480 -14.50 7.03 -6.20
N ASN A 481 -14.64 5.73 -5.96
CA ASN A 481 -15.39 5.22 -4.81
C ASN A 481 -14.51 4.41 -3.85
N VAL A 482 -14.67 4.67 -2.55
CA VAL A 482 -14.03 3.95 -1.43
C VAL A 482 -14.61 2.55 -1.21
N GLY A 483 -13.89 1.70 -0.47
CA GLY A 483 -14.30 0.35 -0.10
C GLY A 483 -14.27 -0.64 -1.27
N HIS A 484 -13.27 -0.50 -2.14
CA HIS A 484 -13.06 -1.37 -3.31
C HIS A 484 -11.57 -1.53 -3.67
N GLN A 485 -10.85 -0.42 -3.89
CA GLN A 485 -9.46 -0.44 -4.37
C GLN A 485 -8.51 -1.23 -3.45
N PRO A 486 -8.61 -1.10 -2.11
CA PRO A 486 -7.81 -1.91 -1.18
C PRO A 486 -8.06 -3.41 -1.33
N GLU A 487 -9.33 -3.78 -1.40
CA GLU A 487 -9.76 -5.16 -1.49
C GLU A 487 -9.40 -5.76 -2.86
N TYR A 488 -9.46 -4.96 -3.92
CA TYR A 488 -9.00 -5.35 -5.25
C TYR A 488 -7.50 -5.65 -5.29
N ALA A 489 -6.68 -4.91 -4.56
CA ALA A 489 -5.26 -5.25 -4.39
C ALA A 489 -5.09 -6.59 -3.65
N GLY A 490 -5.91 -6.86 -2.62
CA GLY A 490 -5.96 -8.16 -1.97
C GLY A 490 -6.35 -9.31 -2.90
N ILE A 491 -7.35 -9.10 -3.76
CA ILE A 491 -7.81 -10.06 -4.77
C ILE A 491 -6.76 -10.27 -5.87
N ALA A 492 -6.01 -9.24 -6.24
CA ALA A 492 -4.87 -9.37 -7.13
C ALA A 492 -3.77 -10.24 -6.49
N GLN A 493 -3.48 -10.05 -5.20
CA GLN A 493 -2.48 -10.85 -4.47
C GLN A 493 -2.91 -12.30 -4.19
N ALA A 494 -4.20 -12.52 -3.90
CA ALA A 494 -4.72 -13.81 -3.43
C ALA A 494 -4.31 -15.04 -4.26
N PRO A 495 -4.45 -15.07 -5.60
CA PRO A 495 -4.09 -16.24 -6.39
C PRO A 495 -2.57 -16.48 -6.38
N HIS A 496 -1.76 -15.41 -6.41
CA HIS A 496 -0.30 -15.52 -6.39
C HIS A 496 0.20 -16.04 -5.04
N ALA A 497 -0.39 -15.57 -3.95
CA ALA A 497 -0.08 -16.06 -2.62
C ALA A 497 -0.44 -17.56 -2.48
N ALA A 498 -1.60 -17.97 -3.02
CA ALA A 498 -2.02 -19.36 -3.02
C ALA A 498 -1.15 -20.27 -3.90
N ARG A 499 -0.59 -19.74 -5.00
CA ARG A 499 0.32 -20.46 -5.90
C ARG A 499 1.77 -20.51 -5.39
N GLY A 500 2.12 -19.69 -4.39
CA GLY A 500 3.50 -19.51 -3.95
C GLY A 500 4.35 -18.67 -4.92
N ASP A 501 3.72 -17.88 -5.80
CA ASP A 501 4.44 -17.02 -6.73
C ASP A 501 5.21 -15.93 -5.95
N ALA A 502 6.46 -15.64 -6.36
CA ALA A 502 7.29 -14.63 -5.69
C ALA A 502 6.76 -13.19 -5.81
N PHE A 503 6.02 -12.91 -6.88
CA PHE A 503 5.50 -11.59 -7.23
C PHE A 503 4.14 -11.72 -7.95
N CYS A 504 3.39 -10.62 -7.98
CA CYS A 504 2.09 -10.51 -8.63
C CYS A 504 2.23 -10.04 -10.08
N VAL A 505 2.93 -8.93 -10.33
CA VAL A 505 3.04 -8.36 -11.69
C VAL A 505 4.44 -7.93 -12.09
N ASN A 506 5.25 -7.40 -11.16
CA ASN A 506 6.55 -6.82 -11.45
C ASN A 506 7.63 -7.30 -10.46
N PRO A 507 8.54 -8.20 -10.88
CA PRO A 507 9.58 -8.75 -10.01
C PRO A 507 10.61 -7.69 -9.57
N LEU A 508 10.79 -6.62 -10.35
CA LEU A 508 11.71 -5.53 -10.01
C LEU A 508 11.19 -4.75 -8.81
N ILE A 509 9.88 -4.47 -8.78
CA ILE A 509 9.24 -3.78 -7.67
C ILE A 509 9.23 -4.68 -6.43
N LYS A 510 8.98 -5.97 -6.58
CA LYS A 510 9.06 -6.93 -5.47
C LYS A 510 10.42 -6.87 -4.76
N VAL A 511 11.51 -6.96 -5.53
CA VAL A 511 12.88 -6.87 -4.98
C VAL A 511 13.18 -5.48 -4.43
N ALA A 512 12.71 -4.41 -5.08
CA ALA A 512 13.00 -3.04 -4.65
C ALA A 512 12.45 -2.68 -3.27
N PHE A 513 11.40 -3.35 -2.82
CA PHE A 513 10.83 -3.15 -1.48
C PHE A 513 11.31 -4.20 -0.47
N ALA A 514 12.12 -5.18 -0.88
CA ALA A 514 12.78 -6.13 0.02
C ALA A 514 14.03 -5.51 0.67
N ASP A 515 13.83 -4.38 1.35
CA ASP A 515 14.91 -3.56 1.89
C ASP A 515 14.61 -3.14 3.32
N LYS A 516 15.47 -3.58 4.24
CA LYS A 516 15.36 -3.29 5.68
C LYS A 516 15.70 -1.84 6.04
N ASP A 517 16.30 -1.08 5.13
CA ASP A 517 16.69 0.31 5.39
C ASP A 517 15.56 1.32 5.06
N LEU A 518 14.42 0.82 4.57
CA LEU A 518 13.18 1.60 4.50
C LEU A 518 12.69 1.97 5.90
N ALA A 519 12.08 3.15 6.02
CA ALA A 519 11.58 3.63 7.30
C ALA A 519 10.29 2.89 7.71
N PHE A 520 9.41 2.59 6.74
CA PHE A 520 8.24 1.76 6.96
C PHE A 520 8.56 0.26 6.79
N ASP A 521 8.06 -0.58 7.69
CA ASP A 521 8.20 -2.04 7.58
C ASP A 521 7.13 -2.64 6.67
N PHE A 522 7.48 -2.85 5.39
CA PHE A 522 6.62 -3.45 4.38
C PHE A 522 6.35 -4.96 4.60
N THR A 523 7.04 -5.63 5.53
CA THR A 523 6.79 -7.05 5.84
C THR A 523 5.61 -7.25 6.78
N ARG A 524 5.25 -6.21 7.55
CA ARG A 524 4.13 -6.22 8.50
C ARG A 524 3.38 -4.88 8.53
N PRO A 525 2.74 -4.46 7.41
CA PRO A 525 2.09 -3.17 7.31
C PRO A 525 1.13 -2.85 8.47
N ARG A 526 0.24 -3.77 8.85
CA ARG A 526 -0.72 -3.52 9.94
C ARG A 526 -0.04 -3.25 11.28
N LYS A 527 1.09 -3.94 11.55
CA LYS A 527 1.88 -3.71 12.77
C LYS A 527 2.54 -2.32 12.77
N ALA A 528 3.07 -1.88 11.62
CA ALA A 528 3.65 -0.54 11.50
C ALA A 528 2.58 0.55 11.67
N ILE A 529 1.38 0.36 11.09
CA ILE A 529 0.23 1.26 11.25
C ILE A 529 -0.19 1.37 12.72
N ALA A 530 -0.26 0.24 13.43
CA ALA A 530 -0.54 0.21 14.87
C ALA A 530 0.49 1.01 15.68
N LYS A 531 1.79 0.84 15.37
CA LYS A 531 2.88 1.62 15.99
C LYS A 531 2.72 3.13 15.73
N GLY A 532 2.28 3.50 14.53
CA GLY A 532 1.95 4.89 14.19
C GLY A 532 0.78 5.44 15.01
N ALA A 533 -0.26 4.63 15.22
CA ALA A 533 -1.44 5.03 16.00
C ALA A 533 -1.11 5.24 17.49
N LEU A 534 -0.16 4.46 18.02
CA LEU A 534 0.39 4.63 19.37
C LEU A 534 1.37 5.82 19.49
N ARG A 535 1.65 6.54 18.39
CA ARG A 535 2.65 7.61 18.31
C ARG A 535 4.07 7.14 18.63
N GLU A 536 4.39 5.88 18.31
CA GLU A 536 5.69 5.25 18.56
C GLU A 536 6.55 5.12 17.28
N PHE A 537 6.00 5.49 16.12
CA PHE A 537 6.68 5.44 14.84
C PHE A 537 7.53 6.71 14.61
N VAL A 538 8.73 6.54 14.05
CA VAL A 538 9.66 7.64 13.73
C VAL A 538 9.73 7.81 12.21
N PRO A 539 9.17 8.88 11.63
CA PRO A 539 9.22 9.13 10.20
C PRO A 539 10.55 9.78 9.76
N GLY A 540 10.82 9.76 8.46
CA GLY A 540 11.85 10.55 7.81
C GLY A 540 11.33 11.92 7.36
N GLY A 541 12.25 12.84 7.03
CA GLY A 541 11.90 14.15 6.46
C GLY A 541 11.41 15.22 7.45
N GLU A 542 11.57 14.99 8.76
CA GLU A 542 11.32 16.00 9.78
C GLU A 542 12.28 17.19 9.67
N ARG A 543 11.86 18.36 10.19
CA ARG A 543 12.57 19.64 10.02
C ARG A 543 13.09 20.23 11.33
N ASP A 544 13.03 19.47 12.42
CA ASP A 544 13.42 19.91 13.77
C ASP A 544 14.86 20.47 13.81
N LEU A 545 15.74 19.92 12.98
CA LEU A 545 17.15 20.31 12.89
C LEU A 545 17.38 21.77 12.42
N ILE A 546 16.43 22.35 11.69
CA ILE A 546 16.57 23.69 11.09
C ILE A 546 15.54 24.70 11.61
N ILE A 547 14.84 24.38 12.70
CA ILE A 547 13.91 25.29 13.35
C ILE A 547 14.31 25.53 14.82
N PRO A 548 13.97 26.70 15.40
CA PRO A 548 14.20 26.94 16.82
C PRO A 548 13.47 25.89 17.68
N VAL A 549 14.12 25.45 18.76
CA VAL A 549 13.47 24.63 19.79
C VAL A 549 12.29 25.41 20.36
N LYS A 550 11.10 24.82 20.32
CA LYS A 550 9.85 25.41 20.83
C LYS A 550 9.59 25.06 22.28
#